data_AF-A0A5B3H6A6-F1
#
_entry.id   AF-A0A5B3H6A6-F1
#
_cell.length_a   1.000
_cell.length_b   1.000
_cell.length_c   1.000
_cell.angle_alpha   90.00
_cell.angle_beta   90.00
_cell.angle_gamma   90.00
#
_symmetry.space_group_name_H-M   'P 1'
#
loop_
_entity.id
_entity.type
_entity.pdbx_description
1 polymer ?
#
loop_
_entity_poly.entity_id
_entity_poly.type
_entity_poly.pdbx_seq_one_letter_code
_entity_poly.pdbx_strand_id
1 'polypeptide(L)'
;METIKNILTAILKWLGSIPSDKLLHLIAGAVIAAFFALVIPYTAEICVLFAAIAGVAKEAFDQYRYKGWDWLDLAYTMAGGFIIQIFAWL
;
A
#
# COMPACT_ATOMS: atom_id res chain seq x y z
N MET A 1 7.21 20.66 22.05
CA MET A 1 6.80 19.28 22.39
C MET A 1 5.31 19.06 22.17
N GLU A 2 4.46 20.03 22.53
CA GLU A 2 3.00 20.01 22.27
C GLU A 2 2.62 19.82 20.79
N THR A 3 3.27 20.54 19.88
CA THR A 3 3.00 20.44 18.43
C THR A 3 3.28 19.04 17.88
N ILE A 4 4.38 18.40 18.31
CA ILE A 4 4.74 17.04 17.89
C ILE A 4 3.70 16.03 18.41
N LYS A 5 3.26 16.19 19.66
CA LYS A 5 2.18 15.35 20.23
C LYS A 5 0.88 15.50 19.43
N ASN A 6 0.48 16.73 19.09
CA ASN A 6 -0.73 16.97 18.30
C ASN A 6 -0.66 16.35 16.90
N ILE A 7 0.50 16.43 16.25
CA ILE A 7 0.73 15.78 14.94
C ILE A 7 0.64 14.26 15.08
N LEU A 8 1.29 13.67 16.09
CA LEU A 8 1.22 12.23 16.34
C LEU A 8 -0.22 11.77 16.63
N THR A 9 -0.95 12.49 17.48
CA THR A 9 -2.35 12.17 17.77
C THR A 9 -3.23 12.28 16.53
N ALA A 10 -3.02 13.27 15.68
CA ALA A 10 -3.73 13.41 14.41
C ALA A 10 -3.44 12.24 13.46
N ILE A 11 -2.17 11.84 13.34
CA ILE A 11 -1.76 10.69 12.51
C ILE A 11 -2.36 9.40 13.04
N LEU A 12 -2.28 9.14 14.36
CA LEU A 12 -2.84 7.94 14.97
C LEU A 12 -4.36 7.89 14.85
N LYS A 13 -5.05 9.02 15.01
CA LYS A 13 -6.50 9.11 14.83
C LYS A 13 -6.90 8.89 13.37
N TRP A 14 -6.13 9.42 12.43
CA TRP A 14 -6.34 9.19 11.01
C TRP A 14 -6.10 7.73 10.64
N LEU A 15 -4.99 7.12 11.08
CA LEU A 15 -4.72 5.69 10.88
C LEU A 15 -5.83 4.81 11.48
N GLY A 16 -6.29 5.13 12.69
CA GLY A 16 -7.40 4.42 13.33
C GLY A 16 -8.77 4.65 12.67
N SER A 17 -8.90 5.63 11.77
CA SER A 17 -10.11 5.88 11.00
C SER A 17 -10.15 5.14 9.66
N ILE A 18 -9.02 4.57 9.23
CA ILE A 18 -8.97 3.76 8.01
C ILE A 18 -9.72 2.44 8.28
N PRO A 19 -10.67 2.05 7.41
CA PRO A 19 -11.34 0.76 7.54
C PRO A 19 -10.30 -0.38 7.55
N SER A 20 -10.47 -1.35 8.45
CA SER A 20 -9.48 -2.44 8.63
C SER A 20 -9.14 -3.17 7.33
N ASP A 21 -10.14 -3.35 6.46
CA ASP A 21 -9.98 -3.93 5.13
C ASP A 21 -8.99 -3.14 4.27
N LYS A 22 -9.16 -1.82 4.19
CA LYS A 22 -8.28 -0.92 3.43
C LYS A 22 -6.87 -0.85 4.00
N LEU A 23 -6.73 -0.99 5.33
CA LEU A 23 -5.43 -1.10 5.97
C LEU A 23 -4.68 -2.37 5.55
N LEU A 24 -5.38 -3.50 5.40
CA LEU A 24 -4.77 -4.73 4.87
C LEU A 24 -4.30 -4.55 3.43
N HIS A 25 -5.06 -3.85 2.60
CA HIS A 25 -4.67 -3.49 1.24
C HIS A 25 -3.40 -2.64 1.19
N LEU A 26 -3.29 -1.64 2.09
CA LEU A 26 -2.10 -0.83 2.26
C LEU A 26 -0.88 -1.68 2.65
N ILE A 27 -1.02 -2.54 3.66
CA ILE A 27 0.05 -3.42 4.13
C ILE A 27 0.46 -4.40 3.03
N ALA A 28 -0.50 -4.98 2.29
CA ALA A 28 -0.21 -5.90 1.19
C ALA A 28 0.63 -5.23 0.10
N GLY A 29 0.27 -4.01 -0.31
CA GLY A 29 1.05 -3.22 -1.26
C GLY A 29 2.48 -2.95 -0.79
N ALA A 30 2.63 -2.57 0.49
CA ALA A 30 3.94 -2.33 1.09
C ALA A 30 4.79 -3.62 1.15
N VAL A 31 4.22 -4.74 1.58
CA VAL A 31 4.94 -6.02 1.67
C VAL A 31 5.41 -6.49 0.29
N ILE A 32 4.56 -6.38 -0.74
CA ILE A 32 4.92 -6.76 -2.11
C ILE A 32 6.06 -5.88 -2.62
N ALA A 33 5.93 -4.55 -2.52
CA ALA A 33 6.99 -3.64 -2.95
C ALA A 33 8.29 -3.88 -2.16
N ALA A 34 8.23 -4.12 -0.85
CA ALA A 34 9.41 -4.39 -0.02
C ALA A 34 10.12 -5.68 -0.42
N PHE A 35 9.38 -6.73 -0.74
CA PHE A 35 9.95 -7.97 -1.26
C PHE A 35 10.73 -7.72 -2.55
N PHE A 36 10.15 -7.02 -3.52
CA PHE A 36 10.84 -6.70 -4.77
C PHE A 36 11.98 -5.71 -4.58
N ALA A 37 11.90 -4.76 -3.64
CA ALA A 37 12.99 -3.84 -3.38
C ALA A 37 14.20 -4.51 -2.72
N LEU A 38 13.96 -5.46 -1.80
CA LEU A 38 15.02 -6.03 -0.94
C LEU A 38 15.57 -7.37 -1.44
N VAL A 39 14.74 -8.19 -2.09
CA VAL A 39 15.08 -9.58 -2.40
C VAL A 39 15.47 -9.76 -3.87
N ILE A 40 14.86 -8.99 -4.77
CA ILE A 40 15.08 -9.12 -6.21
C ILE A 40 16.09 -8.06 -6.67
N PRO A 41 17.20 -8.44 -7.33
CA PRO A 41 18.18 -7.48 -7.82
C PRO A 41 17.59 -6.52 -8.87
N TYR A 42 18.02 -5.26 -8.82
CA TYR A 42 17.68 -4.20 -9.79
C TYR A 42 16.20 -3.80 -9.87
N THR A 43 15.34 -4.29 -8.98
CA THR A 43 13.91 -3.94 -8.95
C THR A 43 13.57 -2.85 -7.94
N ALA A 44 14.52 -2.38 -7.13
CA ALA A 44 14.30 -1.30 -6.16
C ALA A 44 13.78 -0.01 -6.81
N GLU A 45 14.27 0.32 -8.00
CA GLU A 45 13.87 1.53 -8.75
C GLU A 45 12.42 1.53 -9.25
N ILE A 46 11.79 0.34 -9.30
CA ILE A 46 10.47 0.13 -9.90
C ILE A 46 9.57 -0.77 -9.03
N CYS A 47 9.87 -0.92 -7.74
CA CYS A 47 9.21 -1.90 -6.87
C CYS A 47 7.69 -1.63 -6.72
N VAL A 48 7.25 -0.37 -6.88
CA VAL A 48 5.83 0.01 -6.89
C VAL A 48 5.04 -0.63 -8.02
N LEU A 49 5.67 -0.92 -9.17
CA LEU A 49 4.98 -1.54 -10.31
C LEU A 49 4.45 -2.94 -9.94
N PHE A 50 5.15 -3.67 -9.09
CA PHE A 50 4.72 -4.99 -8.64
C PHE A 50 3.52 -4.92 -7.71
N ALA A 51 3.46 -3.89 -6.84
CA ALA A 51 2.27 -3.62 -6.03
C ALA A 51 1.07 -3.25 -6.93
N ALA A 52 1.30 -2.47 -8.00
CA ALA A 52 0.27 -2.11 -8.97
C ALA A 52 -0.30 -3.32 -9.71
N ILE A 53 0.57 -4.17 -10.24
CA ILE A 53 0.19 -5.40 -10.94
C ILE A 53 -0.59 -6.32 -10.01
N ALA A 54 -0.11 -6.52 -8.78
CA ALA A 54 -0.79 -7.37 -7.81
C ALA A 54 -2.16 -6.81 -7.40
N GLY A 55 -2.27 -5.49 -7.19
CA GLY A 55 -3.53 -4.83 -6.89
C GLY A 55 -4.55 -5.01 -8.02
N VAL A 56 -4.15 -4.71 -9.26
CA VAL A 56 -5.02 -4.90 -10.45
C VAL A 56 -5.41 -6.36 -10.62
N ALA A 57 -4.49 -7.31 -10.43
CA ALA A 57 -4.78 -8.73 -10.53
C ALA A 57 -5.79 -9.20 -9.46
N LYS A 58 -5.65 -8.75 -8.22
CA LYS A 58 -6.62 -9.02 -7.15
C LYS A 58 -7.99 -8.45 -7.51
N GLU A 59 -8.07 -7.17 -7.89
CA GLU A 59 -9.35 -6.54 -8.21
C GLU A 59 -10.02 -7.17 -9.45
N ALA A 60 -9.23 -7.60 -10.44
CA ALA A 60 -9.74 -8.33 -11.59
C ALA A 60 -10.30 -9.70 -11.19
N PHE A 61 -9.62 -10.40 -10.26
CA PHE A 61 -10.12 -11.64 -9.69
C PHE A 61 -11.41 -11.42 -8.90
N ASP A 62 -11.51 -10.37 -8.10
CA ASP A 62 -12.71 -10.04 -7.34
C ASP A 62 -13.89 -9.67 -8.23
N GLN A 63 -13.64 -8.93 -9.32
CA GLN A 63 -14.64 -8.66 -10.33
C GLN A 63 -15.16 -9.95 -10.98
N TYR A 64 -14.26 -10.90 -11.28
CA TYR A 64 -14.65 -12.18 -11.87
C TYR A 64 -15.42 -13.07 -10.88
N ARG A 65 -14.92 -13.20 -9.65
CA ARG A 65 -15.42 -14.17 -8.66
C ARG A 65 -16.61 -13.66 -7.84
N TYR A 66 -16.61 -12.35 -7.53
CA TYR A 66 -17.54 -11.71 -6.60
C TYR A 66 -18.31 -10.53 -7.23
N LYS A 67 -17.99 -10.11 -8.45
CA LYS A 67 -18.56 -8.93 -9.13
C LYS A 67 -18.38 -7.63 -8.35
N GLY A 68 -17.27 -7.49 -7.63
CA GLY A 68 -17.01 -6.37 -6.74
C GLY A 68 -15.61 -5.80 -6.91
N TRP A 69 -15.35 -5.09 -8.02
CA TRP A 69 -14.16 -4.26 -8.13
C TRP A 69 -14.24 -3.06 -7.17
N ASP A 70 -13.19 -2.84 -6.36
CA ASP A 70 -13.06 -1.69 -5.48
C ASP A 70 -11.82 -0.84 -5.82
N TRP A 71 -12.07 0.38 -6.30
CA TRP A 71 -11.02 1.34 -6.61
C TRP A 71 -10.25 1.83 -5.38
N LEU A 72 -10.88 1.83 -4.21
CA LEU A 72 -10.21 2.20 -2.97
C LEU A 72 -9.21 1.12 -2.58
N ASP A 73 -9.54 -0.16 -2.71
CA ASP A 73 -8.59 -1.25 -2.43
C ASP A 73 -7.34 -1.15 -3.28
N LEU A 74 -7.53 -0.93 -4.59
CA LEU A 74 -6.41 -0.69 -5.49
C LEU A 74 -5.60 0.55 -5.07
N ALA A 75 -6.27 1.64 -4.71
CA ALA A 75 -5.59 2.87 -4.28
C ALA A 75 -4.77 2.67 -3.00
N TYR A 76 -5.30 1.93 -2.02
CA TYR A 76 -4.56 1.61 -0.79
C TYR A 76 -3.38 0.67 -1.08
N THR A 77 -3.55 -0.35 -1.92
CA THR A 77 -2.43 -1.19 -2.36
C THR A 77 -1.34 -0.38 -3.09
N MET A 78 -1.72 0.55 -3.95
CA MET A 78 -0.77 1.47 -4.59
C MET A 78 -0.06 2.37 -3.58
N ALA A 79 -0.80 2.95 -2.62
CA ALA A 79 -0.22 3.81 -1.58
C ALA A 79 0.83 3.07 -0.74
N GLY A 80 0.57 1.80 -0.39
CA GLY A 80 1.53 0.95 0.31
C GLY A 80 2.81 0.73 -0.51
N GLY A 81 2.65 0.44 -1.81
CA GLY A 81 3.79 0.31 -2.72
C GLY A 81 4.60 1.59 -2.88
N PHE A 82 3.94 2.75 -2.98
CA PHE A 82 4.60 4.05 -3.09
C PHE A 82 5.41 4.42 -1.85
N ILE A 83 4.90 4.12 -0.65
CA ILE A 83 5.65 4.33 0.60
C ILE A 83 7.00 3.63 0.50
N ILE A 84 7.01 2.36 0.10
CA ILE A 84 8.26 1.60 -0.05
C ILE A 84 9.13 2.12 -1.20
N GLN A 85 8.54 2.51 -2.33
CA GLN A 85 9.31 3.09 -3.43
C GLN A 85 10.10 4.33 -3.00
N ILE A 86 9.50 5.18 -2.17
CA ILE A 86 10.18 6.35 -1.60
C ILE A 86 11.35 5.89 -0.72
N PHE A 87 11.14 4.90 0.17
CA PHE A 87 12.22 4.37 1.01
C PHE A 87 13.31 3.66 0.22
N ALA A 88 13.00 3.05 -0.92
CA ALA A 88 13.97 2.39 -1.79
C ALA A 88 14.92 3.39 -2.47
N TRP A 89 14.53 4.67 -2.55
CA TRP A 89 15.33 5.75 -3.14
C TRP A 89 16.13 6.57 -2.11
N LEU A 90 15.90 6.36 -0.82
CA LEU A 90 16.59 7.05 0.28
C LEU A 90 17.80 6.25 0.75
#